data_AF-A0A137NUG0-F1
#
_entry.id   AF-A0A137NUG0-F1
#
_cell.length_a   1.000
_cell.length_b   1.000
_cell.length_c   1.000
_cell.angle_alpha   90.00
_cell.angle_beta   90.00
_cell.angle_gamma   90.00
#
_symmetry.space_group_name_H-M   'P 1'
#
loop_
_entity.id
_entity.type
_entity.pdbx_description
1 polymer ?
#
loop_
_entity_poly.entity_id
_entity_poly.type
_entity_poly.pdbx_seq_one_letter_code
_entity_poly.pdbx_strand_id
1 'polypeptide(L)'
;MESILSSHMSDSKSNFESSQAYPTENISDTNEQMIAFWSNERLSPILLAYNKEYVDGLTSLIEEQTLEIERINEENDKDLLFITILQTEVERIKFILRSYLRCRLGKIEAHYQHYHELLYNPRIPDQFAEHETSYLNNYKQLVEGHFNNAILNQLPQVLQTFPDDDEACNLLKFMILYLFLRIFLVNRPSDDYGVFIKIIQDVGTYNFNDAMPFDLQMSVGNLFFIKFKHALELMDKGWARLI
;
A
#
# COMPACT_ATOMS: atom_id res chain seq x y z
N MET A 1 34.67 -53.14 -15.26
CA MET A 1 34.82 -51.79 -14.69
C MET A 1 33.59 -50.89 -14.91
N GLU A 2 32.53 -51.33 -15.59
CA GLU A 2 31.31 -50.51 -15.80
C GLU A 2 30.22 -50.73 -14.73
N SER A 3 30.33 -51.77 -13.89
CA SER A 3 29.31 -52.10 -12.89
C SER A 3 29.37 -51.28 -11.59
N ILE A 4 30.47 -50.56 -11.32
CA ILE A 4 30.67 -49.79 -10.07
C ILE A 4 30.27 -48.32 -10.25
N LEU A 5 30.33 -47.80 -11.49
CA LEU A 5 29.86 -46.45 -11.83
C LEU A 5 28.33 -46.33 -11.85
N SER A 6 27.62 -47.42 -12.14
CA SER A 6 26.15 -47.43 -12.15
C SER A 6 25.53 -47.37 -10.75
N SER A 7 26.20 -47.89 -9.72
CA SER A 7 25.67 -47.86 -8.34
C SER A 7 25.86 -46.50 -7.68
N HIS A 8 26.93 -45.77 -8.01
CA HIS A 8 27.17 -44.42 -7.48
C HIS A 8 26.29 -43.32 -8.12
N MET A 9 25.77 -43.53 -9.33
CA MET A 9 24.79 -42.64 -9.96
C MET A 9 23.33 -42.95 -9.58
N SER A 10 23.05 -44.13 -9.02
CA SER A 10 21.73 -44.45 -8.44
C SER A 10 21.59 -43.95 -7.00
N ASP A 11 22.66 -43.99 -6.20
CA ASP A 11 22.63 -43.52 -4.81
C ASP A 11 22.61 -41.99 -4.68
N SER A 12 23.08 -41.27 -5.70
CA SER A 12 23.00 -39.80 -5.77
C SER A 12 21.66 -39.30 -6.31
N LYS A 13 20.86 -40.16 -6.96
CA LYS A 13 19.48 -39.86 -7.38
C LYS A 13 18.46 -40.17 -6.29
N SER A 14 18.67 -41.21 -5.48
CA SER A 14 17.76 -41.58 -4.39
C SER A 14 17.83 -40.64 -3.17
N ASN A 15 18.95 -39.94 -2.96
CA ASN A 15 19.08 -38.94 -1.89
C ASN A 15 18.53 -37.55 -2.24
N PHE A 16 18.10 -37.31 -3.49
CA PHE A 16 17.47 -36.04 -3.89
C PHE A 16 15.93 -36.06 -3.74
N GLU A 17 15.33 -37.24 -3.54
CA GLU A 17 13.87 -37.40 -3.41
C GLU A 17 13.37 -37.37 -1.95
N SER A 18 14.23 -37.03 -0.99
CA SER A 18 13.84 -36.88 0.43
C SER A 18 13.93 -35.44 0.92
N SER A 19 13.78 -34.45 0.02
CA SER A 19 13.44 -33.09 0.44
C SER A 19 11.92 -33.04 0.62
N GLN A 20 11.49 -32.98 1.87
CA GLN A 20 10.11 -32.68 2.25
C GLN A 20 9.56 -31.60 1.33
N ALA A 21 8.40 -31.86 0.72
CA ALA A 21 7.68 -30.88 -0.07
C ALA A 21 7.49 -29.62 0.78
N TYR A 22 8.29 -28.59 0.49
CA TYR A 22 8.08 -27.26 1.02
C TYR A 22 6.65 -26.84 0.62
N PRO A 23 5.88 -26.20 1.51
CA PRO A 23 4.63 -25.55 1.11
C PRO A 23 4.95 -24.28 0.30
N THR A 24 5.59 -24.46 -0.86
CA THR A 24 6.05 -23.39 -1.76
C THR A 24 4.89 -22.75 -2.51
N GLU A 25 3.77 -23.47 -2.67
CA GLU A 25 2.57 -22.97 -3.37
C GLU A 25 1.99 -21.72 -2.68
N ASN A 26 2.03 -21.64 -1.35
CA ASN A 26 1.46 -20.49 -0.64
C ASN A 26 2.33 -19.21 -0.72
N ILE A 27 3.65 -19.37 -0.82
CA ILE A 27 4.61 -18.25 -0.75
C ILE A 27 4.65 -17.47 -2.06
N SER A 28 4.65 -18.18 -3.19
CA SER A 28 4.63 -17.55 -4.52
C SER A 28 3.35 -16.75 -4.71
N ASP A 29 2.21 -17.36 -4.37
CA ASP A 29 0.89 -16.73 -4.50
C ASP A 29 0.75 -15.51 -3.57
N THR A 30 1.22 -15.62 -2.33
CA THR A 30 1.21 -14.48 -1.37
C THR A 30 2.08 -13.32 -1.87
N ASN A 31 3.25 -13.61 -2.45
CA ASN A 31 4.15 -12.60 -2.98
C ASN A 31 3.56 -11.88 -4.22
N GLU A 32 2.98 -12.63 -5.16
CA GLU A 32 2.33 -12.04 -6.33
C GLU A 32 1.17 -11.12 -5.95
N GLN A 33 0.39 -11.52 -4.95
CA GLN A 33 -0.69 -10.69 -4.41
C GLN A 33 -0.15 -9.45 -3.70
N MET A 34 0.94 -9.56 -2.93
CA MET A 34 1.58 -8.39 -2.32
C MET A 34 2.11 -7.41 -3.37
N ILE A 35 2.72 -7.90 -4.45
CA ILE A 35 3.17 -7.06 -5.56
C ILE A 35 1.98 -6.34 -6.21
N ALA A 36 0.83 -7.00 -6.32
CA ALA A 36 -0.39 -6.40 -6.82
C ALA A 36 -0.88 -5.27 -5.89
N PHE A 37 -0.98 -5.53 -4.59
CA PHE A 37 -1.37 -4.52 -3.59
C PHE A 37 -0.40 -3.34 -3.57
N TRP A 38 0.91 -3.61 -3.61
CA TRP A 38 1.95 -2.59 -3.68
C TRP A 38 1.84 -1.74 -4.93
N SER A 39 1.62 -2.36 -6.10
CA SER A 39 1.45 -1.64 -7.37
C SER A 39 0.20 -0.77 -7.33
N ASN A 40 -0.92 -1.32 -6.86
CA ASN A 40 -2.18 -0.61 -6.75
C ASN A 40 -2.06 0.59 -5.78
N GLU A 41 -1.46 0.38 -4.62
CA GLU A 41 -1.27 1.45 -3.65
C GLU A 41 -0.39 2.55 -4.24
N ARG A 42 0.72 2.23 -4.90
CA ARG A 42 1.60 3.25 -5.49
C ARG A 42 0.93 4.08 -6.59
N LEU A 43 0.05 3.46 -7.37
CA LEU A 43 -0.62 4.10 -8.51
C LEU A 43 -1.96 4.73 -8.16
N SER A 44 -2.50 4.45 -6.97
CA SER A 44 -3.75 5.03 -6.50
C SER A 44 -3.51 6.47 -6.01
N PRO A 45 -4.37 7.44 -6.40
CA PRO A 45 -4.33 8.80 -5.87
C PRO A 45 -4.82 8.89 -4.41
N ILE A 46 -5.60 7.90 -3.95
CA ILE A 46 -6.14 7.82 -2.60
C ILE A 46 -5.53 6.65 -1.83
N LEU A 47 -5.60 6.69 -0.50
CA LEU A 47 -5.24 5.56 0.34
C LEU A 47 -6.22 4.40 0.12
N LEU A 48 -5.71 3.20 -0.19
CA LEU A 48 -6.56 2.01 -0.34
C LEU A 48 -6.81 1.34 1.03
N ALA A 49 -7.72 0.37 1.08
CA ALA A 49 -7.99 -0.38 2.30
C ALA A 49 -6.75 -1.15 2.78
N TYR A 50 -6.44 -1.04 4.07
CA TYR A 50 -5.32 -1.78 4.66
C TYR A 50 -5.64 -3.27 4.77
N ASN A 51 -4.86 -4.09 4.07
CA ASN A 51 -5.03 -5.53 4.12
C ASN A 51 -4.15 -6.17 5.20
N LYS A 52 -4.67 -6.19 6.44
CA LYS A 52 -3.94 -6.66 7.63
C LYS A 52 -3.48 -8.11 7.53
N GLU A 53 -4.37 -8.99 7.07
CA GLU A 53 -4.09 -10.44 6.99
C GLU A 53 -2.85 -10.74 6.13
N TYR A 54 -2.73 -10.06 4.99
CA TYR A 54 -1.62 -10.29 4.07
C TYR A 54 -0.33 -9.66 4.56
N VAL A 55 -0.38 -8.46 5.16
CA VAL A 55 0.82 -7.80 5.68
C VAL A 55 1.37 -8.57 6.88
N ASP A 56 0.50 -8.98 7.81
CA ASP A 56 0.90 -9.75 8.99
C ASP A 56 1.42 -11.13 8.57
N GLY A 57 0.72 -11.83 7.67
CA GLY A 57 1.15 -13.13 7.15
C GLY A 57 2.51 -13.06 6.44
N LEU A 58 2.73 -12.04 5.60
CA LEU A 58 4.01 -11.85 4.93
C LEU A 58 5.14 -11.51 5.92
N THR A 59 4.85 -10.74 6.96
CA THR A 59 5.82 -10.41 8.00
C THR A 59 6.26 -11.65 8.76
N SER A 60 5.31 -12.49 9.19
CA SER A 60 5.61 -13.77 9.85
C SER A 60 6.41 -14.71 8.93
N LEU A 61 6.08 -14.76 7.64
CA LEU A 61 6.82 -15.57 6.68
C LEU A 61 8.27 -15.08 6.50
N ILE A 62 8.48 -13.76 6.43
CA ILE A 62 9.83 -13.17 6.36
C ILE A 62 10.64 -13.56 7.61
N GLU A 63 10.03 -13.53 8.79
CA GLU A 63 10.67 -13.91 10.04
C GLU A 63 11.07 -15.39 10.06
N GLU A 64 10.14 -16.28 9.69
CA GLU A 64 10.39 -17.73 9.60
C GLU A 64 11.52 -18.04 8.59
N GLN A 65 11.45 -17.45 7.39
CA GLN A 65 12.49 -17.65 6.37
C GLN A 65 13.85 -17.11 6.81
N THR A 66 13.88 -16.00 7.55
CA THR A 66 15.15 -15.44 8.06
C THR A 66 15.79 -16.41 9.06
N LEU A 67 15.01 -16.94 10.01
CA LEU A 67 15.49 -17.91 10.99
C LEU A 67 15.99 -19.21 10.34
N GLU A 68 15.27 -19.69 9.32
CA GLU A 68 15.66 -20.89 8.59
C GLU A 68 16.98 -20.68 7.82
N ILE A 69 17.16 -19.52 7.19
CA ILE A 69 18.42 -19.16 6.52
C ILE A 69 19.58 -19.11 7.51
N GLU A 70 19.36 -18.56 8.71
CA GLU A 70 20.37 -18.53 9.78
C GLU A 70 20.78 -19.95 10.21
N ARG A 71 19.80 -20.84 10.42
CA ARG A 71 20.07 -22.26 10.74
C ARG A 71 20.88 -22.96 9.65
N ILE A 72 20.48 -22.78 8.38
CA ILE A 72 21.17 -23.36 7.24
C ILE A 72 22.62 -22.87 7.14
N ASN A 73 22.85 -21.59 7.47
CA ASN A 73 24.17 -20.99 7.45
C ASN A 73 25.08 -21.54 8.57
N GLU A 74 24.52 -21.92 9.72
CA GLU A 74 25.26 -22.56 10.82
C GLU A 74 25.67 -24.01 10.52
N GLU A 75 24.87 -24.73 9.73
CA GLU A 75 25.11 -26.14 9.39
C GLU A 75 26.33 -26.35 8.45
N ASN A 76 26.93 -25.28 7.89
CA ASN A 76 28.18 -25.24 7.09
C ASN A 76 28.29 -26.21 5.88
N ASP A 77 27.28 -27.04 5.61
CA ASP A 77 27.28 -28.09 4.57
C ASP A 77 26.61 -27.66 3.25
N LYS A 78 26.08 -26.43 3.15
CA LYS A 78 25.38 -25.95 1.95
C LYS A 78 26.21 -24.97 1.12
N ASP A 79 25.95 -24.96 -0.18
CA ASP A 79 26.57 -24.04 -1.13
C ASP A 79 26.31 -22.57 -0.72
N LEU A 80 27.37 -21.80 -0.47
CA LEU A 80 27.29 -20.37 -0.14
C LEU A 80 26.44 -19.56 -1.14
N LEU A 81 26.45 -19.97 -2.42
CA LEU A 81 25.62 -19.38 -3.46
C LEU A 81 24.12 -19.55 -3.17
N PHE A 82 23.70 -20.73 -2.71
CA PHE A 82 22.31 -21.01 -2.40
C PHE A 82 21.82 -20.14 -1.23
N ILE A 83 22.64 -20.02 -0.18
CA ILE A 83 22.35 -19.15 0.97
C ILE A 83 22.22 -17.69 0.52
N THR A 84 23.14 -17.22 -0.32
CA THR A 84 23.12 -15.84 -0.85
C THR A 84 21.85 -15.55 -1.65
N ILE A 85 21.38 -16.52 -2.45
CA ILE A 85 20.13 -16.39 -3.22
C ILE A 85 18.95 -16.25 -2.26
N LEU A 86 18.83 -17.12 -1.26
CA LEU A 86 17.74 -17.06 -0.28
C LEU A 86 17.72 -15.73 0.48
N GLN A 87 18.88 -15.26 0.94
CA GLN A 87 19.01 -13.96 1.60
C GLN A 87 18.58 -12.80 0.68
N THR A 88 18.97 -12.85 -0.59
CA THR A 88 18.61 -11.83 -1.58
C THR A 88 17.09 -11.81 -1.83
N GLU A 89 16.46 -12.97 -1.91
CA GLU A 89 15.00 -13.08 -2.07
C GLU A 89 14.26 -12.48 -0.88
N VAL A 90 14.68 -12.80 0.35
CA VAL A 90 14.11 -12.22 1.57
C VAL A 90 14.24 -10.70 1.58
N GLU A 91 15.41 -10.15 1.23
CA GLU A 91 15.59 -8.70 1.16
C GLU A 91 14.73 -8.04 0.07
N ARG A 92 14.50 -8.72 -1.06
CA ARG A 92 13.57 -8.23 -2.11
C ARG A 92 12.14 -8.12 -1.58
N ILE A 93 11.67 -9.11 -0.82
CA ILE A 93 10.33 -9.09 -0.22
C ILE A 93 10.24 -8.00 0.86
N LYS A 94 11.24 -7.89 1.74
CA LYS A 94 11.31 -6.80 2.73
C LYS A 94 11.30 -5.43 2.07
N PHE A 95 11.99 -5.25 0.94
CA PHE A 95 11.95 -4.02 0.17
C PHE A 95 10.54 -3.68 -0.31
N ILE A 96 9.81 -4.65 -0.89
CA ILE A 96 8.43 -4.45 -1.35
C ILE A 96 7.53 -4.04 -0.19
N LEU A 97 7.61 -4.75 0.95
CA LEU A 97 6.82 -4.44 2.14
C LEU A 97 7.11 -3.02 2.67
N ARG A 98 8.39 -2.66 2.82
CA ARG A 98 8.79 -1.31 3.25
C ARG A 98 8.32 -0.24 2.27
N SER A 99 8.42 -0.50 0.96
CA SER A 99 7.99 0.43 -0.08
C SER A 99 6.47 0.65 -0.05
N TYR A 100 5.69 -0.41 0.17
CA TYR A 100 4.24 -0.35 0.36
C TYR A 100 3.86 0.52 1.56
N LEU A 101 4.41 0.21 2.75
CA LEU A 101 4.13 0.97 3.97
C LEU A 101 4.55 2.44 3.85
N ARG A 102 5.71 2.71 3.24
CA ARG A 102 6.17 4.09 3.04
C ARG A 102 5.31 4.87 2.06
N CYS A 103 4.77 4.22 1.03
CA CYS A 103 3.82 4.85 0.10
C CYS A 103 2.54 5.28 0.83
N ARG A 104 1.99 4.39 1.66
CA ARG A 104 0.81 4.67 2.49
C ARG A 104 1.03 5.83 3.44
N LEU A 105 2.14 5.82 4.19
CA LEU A 105 2.50 6.93 5.08
C LEU A 105 2.63 8.26 4.32
N GLY A 106 3.24 8.26 3.12
CA GLY A 106 3.34 9.47 2.30
C GLY A 106 1.98 10.04 1.89
N LYS A 107 0.99 9.20 1.59
CA LYS A 107 -0.38 9.64 1.31
C LYS A 107 -1.07 10.17 2.56
N ILE A 108 -0.90 9.49 3.69
CA ILE A 108 -1.45 9.91 4.98
C ILE A 108 -0.92 11.30 5.35
N GLU A 109 0.39 11.53 5.22
CA GLU A 109 1.02 12.84 5.47
C GLU A 109 0.50 13.93 4.53
N ALA A 110 0.33 13.60 3.23
CA ALA A 110 -0.14 14.57 2.24
C ALA A 110 -1.58 15.07 2.50
N HIS A 111 -2.43 14.23 3.09
CA HIS A 111 -3.86 14.52 3.30
C HIS A 111 -4.29 14.25 4.75
N TYR A 112 -3.44 14.60 5.73
CA TYR A 112 -3.61 14.20 7.12
C TYR A 112 -4.93 14.67 7.76
N GLN A 113 -5.42 15.89 7.49
CA GLN A 113 -6.74 16.30 8.03
C GLN A 113 -7.87 15.45 7.47
N HIS A 114 -7.86 15.21 6.15
CA HIS A 114 -8.91 14.45 5.50
C HIS A 114 -9.01 13.04 6.09
N TYR A 115 -7.88 12.36 6.24
CA TYR A 115 -7.83 11.03 6.85
C TYR A 115 -8.14 11.05 8.35
N HIS A 116 -7.80 12.13 9.07
CA HIS A 116 -8.19 12.28 10.46
C HIS A 116 -9.72 12.46 10.60
N GLU A 117 -10.36 13.26 9.75
CA GLU A 117 -11.84 13.35 9.69
C GLU A 117 -12.47 11.98 9.38
N LEU A 118 -11.81 11.19 8.53
CA LEU A 118 -12.26 9.86 8.13
C LEU A 118 -12.30 8.88 9.30
N LEU A 119 -11.29 8.89 10.17
CA LEU A 119 -11.20 8.01 11.34
C LEU A 119 -12.39 8.14 12.30
N TYR A 120 -12.96 9.34 12.43
CA TYR A 120 -14.10 9.60 13.32
C TYR A 120 -15.45 9.45 12.61
N ASN A 121 -15.46 9.10 11.32
CA ASN A 121 -16.68 8.91 10.56
C ASN A 121 -17.09 7.42 10.57
N PRO A 122 -18.13 7.03 11.34
CA PRO A 122 -18.52 5.62 11.49
C PRO A 122 -19.14 5.03 10.20
N ARG A 123 -19.34 5.83 9.15
CA ARG A 123 -19.95 5.38 7.89
C ARG A 123 -18.96 4.81 6.90
N ILE A 124 -17.66 4.94 7.16
CA ILE A 124 -16.61 4.58 6.20
C ILE A 124 -15.83 3.39 6.77
N PRO A 125 -15.59 2.33 5.98
CA PRO A 125 -14.86 1.15 6.45
C PRO A 125 -13.44 1.52 6.89
N ASP A 126 -12.90 0.74 7.82
CA ASP A 126 -11.56 0.97 8.34
C ASP A 126 -10.51 0.73 7.24
N GLN A 127 -9.87 1.81 6.80
CA GLN A 127 -8.85 1.79 5.75
C GLN A 127 -7.44 1.78 6.33
N PHE A 128 -7.30 1.89 7.66
CA PHE A 128 -6.04 2.16 8.34
C PHE A 128 -5.59 0.97 9.16
N ALA A 129 -4.29 0.82 9.28
CA ALA A 129 -3.71 -0.01 10.34
C ALA A 129 -3.69 0.74 11.68
N GLU A 130 -3.67 0.00 12.80
CA GLU A 130 -3.57 0.58 14.15
C GLU A 130 -2.34 1.49 14.33
N HIS A 131 -1.20 1.08 13.75
CA HIS A 131 0.03 1.86 13.77
C HIS A 131 -0.07 3.12 12.89
N GLU A 132 -0.82 3.07 11.78
CA GLU A 132 -1.07 4.22 10.91
C GLU A 132 -1.96 5.25 11.61
N THR A 133 -2.98 4.81 12.32
CA THR A 133 -3.86 5.68 13.14
C THR A 133 -3.06 6.39 14.23
N SER A 134 -2.19 5.66 14.93
CA SER A 134 -1.30 6.25 15.93
C SER A 134 -0.32 7.26 15.32
N TYR A 135 0.26 6.92 14.16
CA TYR A 135 1.14 7.82 13.41
C TYR A 135 0.45 9.11 13.00
N LEU A 136 -0.76 9.01 12.42
CA LEU A 136 -1.55 10.13 11.97
C LEU A 136 -1.88 11.11 13.11
N ASN A 137 -2.27 10.61 14.27
CA ASN A 137 -2.55 11.44 15.44
C ASN A 137 -1.30 12.21 15.91
N ASN A 138 -0.15 11.54 15.98
CA ASN A 138 1.11 12.17 16.36
C ASN A 138 1.57 13.19 15.31
N TYR A 139 1.44 12.87 14.03
CA TYR A 139 1.80 13.75 12.92
C TYR A 139 0.95 15.02 12.93
N LYS A 140 -0.37 14.90 13.10
CA LYS A 140 -1.28 16.04 13.22
C LYS A 140 -0.86 16.96 14.37
N GLN A 141 -0.64 16.41 15.57
CA GLN A 141 -0.19 17.19 16.73
C GLN A 141 1.14 17.89 16.48
N LEU A 142 2.09 17.22 15.81
CA LEU A 142 3.39 17.79 15.47
C LEU A 142 3.25 18.97 14.50
N VAL A 143 2.49 18.80 13.42
CA VAL A 143 2.28 19.84 12.41
C VAL A 143 1.50 21.03 12.98
N GLU A 144 0.42 20.77 13.72
CA GLU A 144 -0.36 21.82 14.39
C GLU A 144 0.48 22.55 15.44
N GLY A 145 1.27 21.83 16.25
CA GLY A 145 2.18 22.43 17.22
C GLY A 145 3.25 23.30 16.55
N HIS A 146 3.85 22.81 15.46
CA HIS A 146 4.82 23.59 14.68
C HIS A 146 4.18 24.85 14.09
N PHE A 147 3.01 24.74 13.48
CA PHE A 147 2.31 25.86 12.86
C PHE A 147 1.88 26.91 13.89
N ASN A 148 1.36 26.46 15.05
CA ASN A 148 1.03 27.33 16.16
C ASN A 148 2.24 28.14 16.63
N ASN A 149 3.38 27.47 16.82
CA ASN A 149 4.60 28.11 17.31
C ASN A 149 5.28 29.01 16.28
N ALA A 150 5.30 28.60 15.01
CA ALA A 150 6.03 29.30 13.95
C ALA A 150 5.27 30.52 13.42
N ILE A 151 3.94 30.42 13.26
CA ILE A 151 3.14 31.43 12.55
C ILE A 151 2.08 32.01 13.47
N LEU A 152 1.22 31.18 14.07
CA LEU A 152 0.05 31.70 14.78
C LEU A 152 0.44 32.55 15.99
N ASN A 153 1.43 32.14 16.77
CA ASN A 153 1.94 32.93 17.91
C ASN A 153 2.57 34.28 17.52
N GLN A 154 2.95 34.46 16.24
CA GLN A 154 3.51 35.71 15.72
C GLN A 154 2.45 36.62 15.09
N LEU A 155 1.24 36.11 14.84
CA LEU A 155 0.14 36.91 14.29
C LEU A 155 -0.42 37.87 15.35
N PRO A 156 -0.91 39.07 14.98
CA PRO A 156 -1.65 39.93 15.90
C PRO A 156 -2.84 39.20 16.55
N GLN A 157 -3.16 39.49 17.82
CA GLN A 157 -4.21 38.80 18.59
C GLN A 157 -5.57 38.69 17.87
N VAL A 158 -5.93 39.68 17.05
CA VAL A 158 -7.15 39.69 16.21
C VAL A 158 -7.23 38.49 15.25
N LEU A 159 -6.08 37.96 14.83
CA LEU A 159 -5.96 36.78 13.98
C LEU A 159 -5.67 35.49 14.78
N GLN A 160 -5.23 35.59 16.03
CA GLN A 160 -4.92 34.45 16.93
C GLN A 160 -6.17 33.91 17.63
N THR A 161 -7.05 34.79 18.09
CA THR A 161 -8.29 34.40 18.76
C THR A 161 -9.32 34.02 17.70
N PHE A 162 -10.27 33.14 18.03
CA PHE A 162 -11.56 33.03 17.32
C PHE A 162 -12.52 34.00 18.04
N PRO A 163 -12.66 35.28 17.65
CA PRO A 163 -13.57 36.16 18.35
C PRO A 163 -14.95 36.09 17.69
N ASP A 164 -15.97 36.11 18.53
CA ASP A 164 -17.37 36.16 18.16
C ASP A 164 -17.72 37.47 17.42
N ASP A 165 -18.64 37.36 16.45
CA ASP A 165 -19.56 38.38 15.93
C ASP A 165 -19.09 39.63 15.15
N ASP A 166 -17.82 39.77 14.72
CA ASP A 166 -17.41 40.90 13.83
C ASP A 166 -17.26 40.52 12.34
N GLU A 167 -18.30 40.81 11.53
CA GLU A 167 -18.42 40.46 10.09
C GLU A 167 -17.26 40.95 9.20
N ALA A 168 -16.65 42.10 9.49
CA ALA A 168 -15.59 42.68 8.64
C ALA A 168 -14.21 42.06 8.87
N CYS A 169 -13.86 41.73 10.12
CA CYS A 169 -12.65 40.95 10.43
C CYS A 169 -12.79 39.51 9.94
N ASN A 170 -14.02 38.98 9.90
CA ASN A 170 -14.30 37.67 9.36
C ASN A 170 -14.00 37.54 7.87
N LEU A 171 -14.10 38.59 7.05
CA LEU A 171 -13.87 38.46 5.60
C LEU A 171 -12.38 38.37 5.22
N LEU A 172 -11.51 39.19 5.82
CA LEU A 172 -10.06 39.12 5.61
C LEU A 172 -9.45 37.90 6.31
N LYS A 173 -10.02 37.51 7.46
CA LYS A 173 -9.70 36.24 8.14
C LYS A 173 -10.15 35.05 7.32
N PHE A 174 -11.36 35.02 6.76
CA PHE A 174 -11.73 34.03 5.74
C PHE A 174 -10.74 34.12 4.59
N MET A 175 -10.37 35.28 4.04
CA MET A 175 -9.50 35.26 2.86
C MET A 175 -8.09 34.71 3.16
N ILE A 176 -7.46 35.08 4.27
CA ILE A 176 -6.10 34.63 4.64
C ILE A 176 -6.12 33.24 5.27
N LEU A 177 -7.02 33.01 6.24
CA LEU A 177 -7.21 31.69 6.84
C LEU A 177 -7.72 30.74 5.78
N TYR A 178 -8.74 31.02 4.99
CA TYR A 178 -9.25 30.10 3.96
C TYR A 178 -8.26 29.92 2.79
N LEU A 179 -7.37 30.88 2.48
CA LEU A 179 -6.29 30.63 1.51
C LEU A 179 -5.22 29.70 2.12
N PHE A 180 -4.78 29.93 3.35
CA PHE A 180 -3.84 29.04 4.05
C PHE A 180 -4.47 27.67 4.42
N LEU A 181 -5.73 27.66 4.85
CA LEU A 181 -6.50 26.52 5.34
C LEU A 181 -7.04 25.68 4.19
N ARG A 182 -7.42 26.27 3.05
CA ARG A 182 -7.86 25.47 1.89
C ARG A 182 -6.67 24.87 1.14
N ILE A 183 -5.52 25.54 1.10
CA ILE A 183 -4.32 25.04 0.42
C ILE A 183 -3.56 24.02 1.29
N PHE A 184 -3.47 24.23 2.61
CA PHE A 184 -2.74 23.32 3.52
C PHE A 184 -3.64 22.44 4.42
N LEU A 185 -4.88 22.83 4.73
CA LEU A 185 -5.72 22.14 5.73
C LEU A 185 -6.94 21.37 5.18
N VAL A 186 -7.39 21.63 3.95
CA VAL A 186 -8.47 20.87 3.28
C VAL A 186 -7.93 20.28 1.99
N ASN A 187 -6.75 19.67 2.08
CA ASN A 187 -6.20 18.89 0.97
C ASN A 187 -6.90 17.53 0.96
N ARG A 188 -8.08 17.45 0.34
CA ARG A 188 -8.74 16.17 0.07
C ARG A 188 -8.14 15.58 -1.19
N PRO A 189 -7.76 14.30 -1.20
CA PRO A 189 -7.38 13.66 -2.44
C PRO A 189 -8.59 13.72 -3.40
N SER A 190 -8.35 14.06 -4.66
CA SER A 190 -9.40 14.12 -5.68
C SER A 190 -9.60 12.73 -6.26
N ASP A 191 -10.85 12.26 -6.35
CA ASP A 191 -11.17 10.97 -6.98
C ASP A 191 -11.31 11.09 -8.51
N ASP A 192 -11.13 12.30 -9.05
CA ASP A 192 -11.31 12.62 -10.46
C ASP A 192 -10.04 12.46 -11.31
N TYR A 193 -8.98 11.88 -10.74
CA TYR A 193 -7.75 11.58 -11.49
C TYR A 193 -7.96 10.44 -12.49
N GLY A 194 -7.37 10.58 -13.68
CA GLY A 194 -7.33 9.52 -14.67
C GLY A 194 -6.23 8.51 -14.36
N VAL A 195 -6.58 7.22 -14.37
CA VAL A 195 -5.68 6.10 -14.09
C VAL A 195 -5.76 5.05 -15.19
N PHE A 196 -4.65 4.33 -15.40
CA PHE A 196 -4.61 3.19 -16.30
C PHE A 196 -4.95 1.91 -15.55
N ILE A 197 -5.91 1.15 -16.08
CA ILE A 197 -6.29 -0.15 -15.53
C ILE A 197 -6.10 -1.26 -16.55
N LYS A 198 -5.57 -2.38 -16.07
CA LYS A 198 -5.53 -3.64 -16.83
C LYS A 198 -6.57 -4.59 -16.27
N ILE A 199 -7.38 -5.16 -17.17
CA ILE A 199 -8.39 -6.16 -16.82
C ILE A 199 -7.75 -7.52 -16.62
N ILE A 200 -8.02 -8.12 -15.46
CA ILE A 200 -7.47 -9.42 -15.04
C ILE A 200 -8.49 -10.56 -15.18
N GLN A 201 -9.79 -10.25 -15.20
CA GLN A 201 -10.87 -11.21 -15.37
C GLN A 201 -11.86 -10.72 -16.42
N ASP A 202 -12.46 -11.64 -17.19
CA ASP A 202 -13.48 -11.28 -18.18
C ASP A 202 -14.74 -10.75 -17.47
N VAL A 203 -15.03 -9.46 -17.68
CA VAL A 203 -16.22 -8.78 -17.14
C VAL A 203 -17.34 -8.77 -18.17
N GLY A 204 -17.00 -8.85 -19.46
CA GLY A 204 -17.96 -8.76 -20.55
C GLY A 204 -18.36 -7.31 -20.82
N THR A 205 -19.65 -7.02 -20.88
CA THR A 205 -20.14 -5.67 -21.20
C THR A 205 -20.38 -4.89 -19.92
N TYR A 206 -19.60 -3.84 -19.68
CA TYR A 206 -19.70 -3.01 -18.48
C TYR A 206 -20.13 -1.58 -18.83
N ASN A 207 -21.15 -1.08 -18.14
CA ASN A 207 -21.66 0.28 -18.30
C ASN A 207 -21.26 1.15 -17.11
N PHE A 208 -20.50 2.20 -17.39
CA PHE A 208 -20.23 3.24 -16.39
C PHE A 208 -21.40 4.21 -16.41
N ASN A 209 -22.41 3.97 -15.58
CA ASN A 209 -23.67 4.72 -15.51
C ASN A 209 -23.53 6.26 -15.55
N ASP A 210 -22.35 6.81 -15.19
CA ASP A 210 -22.08 8.24 -15.10
C ASP A 210 -20.93 8.79 -15.99
N ALA A 211 -20.12 7.96 -16.67
CA ALA A 211 -18.89 8.44 -17.32
C ALA A 211 -18.78 8.23 -18.83
N MET A 212 -19.40 7.19 -19.39
CA MET A 212 -19.42 7.00 -20.84
C MET A 212 -20.79 6.51 -21.31
N PRO A 213 -21.35 7.11 -22.37
CA PRO A 213 -22.68 6.74 -22.89
C PRO A 213 -22.66 5.43 -23.68
N PHE A 214 -21.54 4.71 -23.71
CA PHE A 214 -21.39 3.47 -24.44
C PHE A 214 -20.90 2.35 -23.53
N ASP A 215 -21.48 1.18 -23.76
CA ASP A 215 -21.08 -0.05 -23.13
C ASP A 215 -19.66 -0.43 -23.58
N LEU A 216 -18.80 -0.77 -22.61
CA LEU A 216 -17.43 -1.17 -22.89
C LEU A 216 -17.33 -2.68 -22.81
N GLN A 217 -16.83 -3.32 -23.87
CA GLN A 217 -16.43 -4.72 -23.80
C GLN A 217 -15.07 -4.81 -23.12
N MET A 218 -15.03 -5.52 -22.00
CA MET A 218 -13.86 -5.69 -21.15
C MET A 218 -13.50 -7.18 -21.10
N SER A 219 -12.47 -7.56 -21.86
CA SER A 219 -11.86 -8.89 -21.79
C SER A 219 -10.53 -8.85 -21.04
N VAL A 220 -10.06 -10.01 -20.58
CA VAL A 220 -8.75 -10.17 -19.95
C VAL A 220 -7.65 -9.55 -20.83
N GLY A 221 -6.76 -8.80 -20.19
CA GLY A 221 -5.61 -8.15 -20.84
C GLY A 221 -5.92 -6.82 -21.53
N ASN A 222 -7.18 -6.40 -21.62
CA ASN A 222 -7.52 -5.07 -22.13
C ASN A 222 -7.02 -3.98 -21.17
N LEU A 223 -6.59 -2.86 -21.76
CA LEU A 223 -6.11 -1.68 -21.06
C LEU A 223 -7.09 -0.53 -21.28
N PHE A 224 -7.51 0.11 -20.20
CA PHE A 224 -8.39 1.26 -20.24
C PHE A 224 -7.81 2.44 -19.45
N PHE A 225 -8.11 3.65 -19.90
CA PHE A 225 -7.83 4.88 -19.18
C PHE A 225 -9.16 5.46 -18.70
N ILE A 226 -9.39 5.44 -17.39
CA ILE A 226 -10.66 5.87 -16.77
C ILE A 226 -10.40 6.67 -15.51
N LYS A 227 -11.44 7.33 -14.99
CA LYS A 227 -11.38 8.03 -13.70
C LYS A 227 -11.22 7.02 -12.56
N PHE A 228 -10.43 7.39 -11.55
CA PHE A 228 -10.10 6.52 -10.44
C PHE A 228 -11.34 6.02 -9.68
N LYS A 229 -12.37 6.85 -9.51
CA LYS A 229 -13.65 6.44 -8.89
C LYS A 229 -14.25 5.17 -9.52
N HIS A 230 -14.14 5.02 -10.84
CA HIS A 230 -14.65 3.86 -11.57
C HIS A 230 -13.66 2.69 -11.57
N ALA A 231 -12.37 2.99 -11.54
CA ALA A 231 -11.34 1.98 -11.34
C ALA A 231 -11.51 1.30 -9.99
N LEU A 232 -11.85 2.05 -8.94
CA LEU A 232 -12.07 1.53 -7.59
C LEU A 232 -13.18 0.47 -7.56
N GLU A 233 -14.32 0.73 -8.21
CA GLU A 233 -15.43 -0.24 -8.31
C GLU A 233 -15.03 -1.55 -8.99
N LEU A 234 -14.13 -1.49 -9.97
CA LEU A 234 -13.62 -2.68 -10.67
C LEU A 234 -12.54 -3.41 -9.85
N MET A 235 -11.75 -2.66 -9.09
CA MET A 235 -10.73 -3.21 -8.18
C MET A 235 -11.37 -3.91 -6.98
N ASP A 236 -12.42 -3.34 -6.39
CA ASP A 236 -13.15 -3.93 -5.26
C ASP A 236 -13.77 -5.29 -5.63
N LYS A 237 -14.12 -5.47 -6.91
CA LYS A 237 -14.62 -6.75 -7.45
C LYS A 237 -13.52 -7.72 -7.86
N GLY A 238 -12.25 -7.30 -7.81
CA GLY A 238 -11.12 -8.11 -8.25
C GLY A 238 -11.02 -8.28 -9.77
N TRP A 239 -11.63 -7.40 -10.56
CA TRP A 239 -11.66 -7.52 -12.02
C TRP A 239 -10.54 -6.75 -12.73
N ALA A 240 -9.93 -5.77 -12.04
CA ALA A 240 -8.92 -4.89 -12.61
C ALA A 240 -7.74 -4.65 -11.64
N ARG A 241 -6.61 -4.25 -12.22
CA ARG A 241 -5.39 -3.81 -11.51
C ARG A 241 -4.86 -2.52 -12.12
N LEU A 242 -4.28 -1.65 -11.31
CA LEU A 242 -3.64 -0.43 -11.80
C LEU A 242 -2.28 -0.75 -12.44
N ILE A 243 -1.95 -0.04 -13.53
CA ILE A 243 -0.66 -0.15 -14.22
C ILE A 243 0.01 1.20 -14.47
#